data_AF-A0A8E0S3C8-F1
#
_entry.id   AF-A0A8E0S3C8-F1
#
_cell.length_a   1.000
_cell.length_b   1.000
_cell.length_c   1.000
_cell.angle_alpha   90.00
_cell.angle_beta   90.00
_cell.angle_gamma   90.00
#
_symmetry.space_group_name_H-M   'P 1'
#
loop_
_entity.id
_entity.type
_entity.pdbx_description
1 polymer ?
#
loop_
_entity_poly.entity_id
_entity_poly.type
_entity_poly.pdbx_seq_one_letter_code
_entity_poly.pdbx_strand_id
1 'polypeptide(L)'
;MHFPFSSADLVLKAVGSVTKFDNVVSDCWNRLHDTGQLRYKLQPSLVRFAAGPSAAHILILSNPNRFAFRRAPMTPSSLDEPSSGFSFTRVKPYEIICTLEEADTNEDPSSLLVNVSPFTPLHCLFVPNLTKLYNQVTDAPHQPVLQRPFRHSI
;
A
#
# COMPACT_ATOMS: atom_id res chain seq x y z
N MET A 1 7.82 10.80 -9.20
CA MET A 1 8.02 10.05 -10.46
C MET A 1 6.65 9.81 -11.06
N HIS A 2 6.39 10.22 -12.31
CA HIS A 2 5.15 9.89 -13.01
C HIS A 2 5.28 8.51 -13.65
N PHE A 3 4.26 7.69 -13.50
CA PHE A 3 4.14 6.36 -14.07
C PHE A 3 2.89 6.32 -14.95
N PRO A 4 3.03 6.63 -16.25
CA PRO A 4 1.94 6.46 -17.19
C PRO A 4 1.70 4.96 -17.41
N PHE A 5 0.44 4.56 -17.45
CA PHE A 5 0.03 3.20 -17.77
C PHE A 5 -1.17 3.21 -18.72
N SER A 6 -1.37 2.12 -19.45
CA SER A 6 -2.52 1.92 -20.32
C SER A 6 -3.18 0.58 -20.02
N SER A 7 -4.29 0.29 -20.70
CA SER A 7 -4.90 -1.04 -20.66
C SER A 7 -3.93 -2.18 -21.06
N ALA A 8 -2.89 -1.89 -21.85
CA ALA A 8 -1.88 -2.88 -22.24
C ALA A 8 -0.92 -3.26 -21.10
N ASP A 9 -0.79 -2.40 -20.08
CA ASP A 9 0.06 -2.62 -18.91
C ASP A 9 -0.67 -3.40 -17.80
N LEU A 10 -1.98 -3.61 -17.94
CA LEU A 10 -2.80 -4.26 -16.92
C LEU A 10 -2.55 -5.78 -16.89
N VAL A 11 -1.96 -6.24 -15.78
CA VAL A 11 -1.74 -7.66 -15.52
C VAL A 11 -2.81 -8.19 -14.57
N LEU A 12 -3.82 -8.87 -15.12
CA LEU A 12 -4.94 -9.41 -14.33
C LEU A 12 -4.59 -10.69 -13.55
N LYS A 13 -3.53 -11.38 -13.96
CA LYS A 13 -3.02 -12.59 -13.31
C LYS A 13 -1.50 -12.53 -13.28
N ALA A 14 -0.91 -12.81 -12.12
CA ALA A 14 0.54 -12.92 -12.01
C ALA A 14 1.05 -14.00 -12.97
N VAL A 15 1.77 -13.57 -14.01
CA VAL A 15 2.34 -14.43 -15.06
C VAL A 15 3.80 -14.83 -14.76
N GLY A 16 4.31 -14.49 -13.57
CA GLY A 16 5.67 -14.79 -13.14
C GLY A 16 6.75 -13.90 -13.77
N SER A 17 6.41 -13.06 -14.74
CA SER A 17 7.31 -12.05 -15.31
C SER A 17 7.26 -10.75 -14.49
N VAL A 18 8.43 -10.16 -14.27
CA VAL A 18 8.57 -8.86 -13.61
C VAL A 18 8.18 -7.74 -14.58
N THR A 19 7.26 -6.88 -14.18
CA THR A 19 6.81 -5.72 -14.97
C THR A 19 7.67 -4.48 -14.72
N LYS A 20 7.51 -3.46 -15.56
CA LYS A 20 8.07 -2.13 -15.30
C LYS A 20 7.58 -1.56 -13.95
N PHE A 21 6.31 -1.79 -13.61
CA PHE A 21 5.73 -1.36 -12.36
C PHE A 21 6.41 -2.04 -11.16
N ASP A 22 6.59 -3.36 -11.23
CA ASP A 22 7.24 -4.13 -10.16
C ASP A 22 8.67 -3.62 -9.87
N ASN A 23 9.44 -3.31 -10.93
CA ASN A 23 10.79 -2.75 -10.78
C ASN A 23 10.75 -1.38 -10.07
N VAL A 24 9.86 -0.47 -10.51
CA VAL A 24 9.75 0.87 -9.90
C VAL A 24 9.38 0.77 -8.42
N VAL A 25 8.40 -0.08 -8.08
CA VAL A 25 7.97 -0.28 -6.69
C VAL A 25 9.09 -0.91 -5.87
N SER A 26 9.72 -1.97 -6.38
CA SER A 26 10.80 -2.68 -5.70
C SER A 26 12.00 -1.79 -5.43
N ASP A 27 12.52 -1.10 -6.45
CA ASP A 27 13.71 -0.25 -6.32
C ASP A 27 13.48 0.90 -5.34
N CYS A 28 12.33 1.58 -5.45
CA CYS A 28 12.03 2.69 -4.56
C CYS A 28 11.82 2.22 -3.12
N TRP A 29 11.06 1.15 -2.93
CA TRP A 29 10.79 0.60 -1.60
C TRP A 29 12.07 0.09 -0.93
N ASN A 30 12.91 -0.67 -1.65
CA ASN A 30 14.18 -1.18 -1.14
C ASN A 30 15.12 -0.04 -0.77
N ARG A 31 15.23 1.01 -1.60
CA ARG A 31 16.02 2.19 -1.27
C ARG A 31 15.57 2.85 0.03
N LEU A 32 14.27 3.04 0.24
CA LEU A 32 13.73 3.64 1.47
C LEU A 32 13.96 2.73 2.70
N HIS A 33 13.84 1.42 2.51
CA HIS A 33 14.12 0.43 3.54
C HIS A 33 15.61 0.44 3.95
N ASP A 34 16.51 0.41 2.98
CA ASP A 34 17.95 0.25 3.21
C ASP A 34 18.59 1.50 3.79
N THR A 35 18.09 2.67 3.37
CA THR A 35 18.48 3.99 3.91
C THR A 35 17.82 4.34 5.25
N GLY A 36 16.98 3.47 5.80
CA GLY A 36 16.37 3.66 7.13
C GLY A 36 15.30 4.75 7.18
N GLN A 37 14.67 5.08 6.05
CA GLN A 37 13.57 6.06 5.99
C GLN A 37 12.23 5.46 6.43
N LEU A 38 12.12 4.13 6.45
CA LEU A 38 10.99 3.44 7.07
C LEU A 38 11.15 3.46 8.59
N ARG A 39 10.03 3.40 9.32
CA ARG A 39 10.03 3.54 10.78
C ARG A 39 10.84 2.44 11.49
N TYR A 40 10.95 1.28 10.88
CA TYR A 40 11.77 0.16 11.35
C TYR A 40 12.21 -0.66 10.14
N LYS A 41 13.37 -1.32 10.27
CA LYS A 41 13.78 -2.35 9.30
C LYS A 41 12.94 -3.61 9.49
N LEU A 42 12.48 -4.17 8.38
CA LEU A 42 11.87 -5.48 8.37
C LEU A 42 12.97 -6.52 8.52
N GLN A 43 12.84 -7.38 9.52
CA GLN A 43 13.81 -8.45 9.72
C GLN A 43 13.61 -9.52 8.64
N PRO A 44 14.70 -10.08 8.06
CA PRO A 44 14.62 -11.15 7.08
C PRO A 44 13.85 -12.38 7.60
N SER A 45 13.95 -12.64 8.91
CA SER A 45 13.29 -13.73 9.60
C SER A 45 11.91 -13.32 10.13
N LEU A 46 11.04 -12.84 9.26
CA LEU A 46 9.62 -12.77 9.62
C LEU A 46 9.17 -14.21 9.87
N VAL A 47 9.01 -14.59 11.13
CA VAL A 47 8.60 -15.95 11.49
C VAL A 47 7.20 -16.14 10.94
N ARG A 48 7.08 -17.05 9.97
CA ARG A 48 5.83 -17.44 9.31
C ARG A 48 5.48 -18.84 9.77
N PHE A 49 4.26 -19.03 10.25
CA PHE A 49 3.75 -20.38 10.47
C PHE A 49 2.26 -20.41 10.17
N ALA A 50 1.85 -21.55 9.62
CA ALA A 50 0.45 -21.89 9.46
C ALA A 50 -0.07 -22.44 10.78
N ALA A 51 -1.22 -21.96 11.22
CA ALA A 51 -1.90 -22.44 12.42
C ALA A 51 -3.40 -22.54 12.15
N GLY A 52 -4.12 -23.16 13.09
CA GLY A 52 -5.57 -23.27 13.04
C GLY A 52 -6.09 -24.59 12.45
N PRO A 53 -7.40 -24.82 12.54
CA PRO A 53 -8.04 -26.03 12.02
C PRO A 53 -7.92 -26.09 10.48
N SER A 54 -8.01 -27.28 9.89
CA SER A 54 -7.91 -27.47 8.43
C SER A 54 -8.94 -26.65 7.62
N ALA A 55 -10.02 -26.21 8.25
CA ALA A 55 -11.04 -25.34 7.64
C ALA A 55 -10.63 -23.85 7.58
N ALA A 56 -9.54 -23.45 8.24
CA ALA A 56 -9.05 -22.07 8.28
C ALA A 56 -7.52 -22.04 8.22
N HIS A 57 -6.98 -21.56 7.11
CA HIS A 57 -5.54 -21.35 6.95
C HIS A 57 -5.13 -20.00 7.58
N ILE A 58 -4.62 -20.04 8.81
CA ILE A 58 -4.14 -18.83 9.50
C ILE A 58 -2.64 -18.69 9.27
N LEU A 59 -2.22 -17.58 8.68
CA LEU A 59 -0.81 -17.19 8.58
C LEU A 59 -0.45 -16.23 9.73
N ILE A 60 0.46 -16.66 10.60
CA ILE A 60 0.98 -15.79 11.66
C ILE A 60 2.32 -15.20 11.21
N LEU A 61 2.41 -13.87 11.26
CA LEU A 61 3.59 -13.08 10.88
C LEU A 61 4.11 -12.32 12.11
N SER A 62 5.23 -12.80 12.69
CA SER A 62 5.85 -12.14 13.83
C SER A 62 6.72 -10.95 13.38
N ASN A 63 6.36 -9.75 13.83
CA ASN A 63 7.12 -8.52 13.60
C ASN A 63 7.23 -7.72 14.91
N PRO A 64 8.20 -8.05 15.79
CA PRO A 64 8.35 -7.40 17.10
C PRO A 64 8.65 -5.90 16.99
N ASN A 65 9.45 -5.51 15.99
CA ASN A 65 9.76 -4.11 15.72
C ASN A 65 8.49 -3.31 15.43
N ARG A 66 7.56 -3.86 14.63
CA ARG A 66 6.29 -3.18 14.40
C ARG A 66 5.50 -2.99 15.69
N PHE A 67 5.49 -3.96 16.59
CA PHE A 67 4.80 -3.81 17.87
C PHE A 67 5.43 -2.69 18.73
N ALA A 68 6.77 -2.65 18.80
CA ALA A 68 7.49 -1.65 19.59
C ALA A 68 7.44 -0.24 19.00
N PHE A 69 7.45 -0.12 17.66
CA PHE A 69 7.58 1.16 16.97
C PHE A 69 6.29 1.64 16.29
N ARG A 70 5.19 0.88 16.30
CA ARG A 70 3.92 1.36 15.73
C ARG A 70 3.48 2.66 16.38
N ARG A 71 2.71 3.47 15.64
CA ARG A 71 2.05 4.65 16.20
C ARG A 71 1.18 4.22 17.38
N ALA A 72 1.31 4.91 18.50
CA ALA A 72 0.38 4.76 19.61
C ALA A 72 -1.03 5.14 19.13
N PRO A 73 -2.08 4.43 19.58
CA PRO A 73 -3.44 4.89 19.39
C PRO A 73 -3.56 6.33 19.91
N MET A 74 -4.15 7.21 19.10
CA MET A 74 -4.52 8.54 19.55
C MET A 74 -5.94 8.45 20.10
N THR A 75 -6.17 9.05 21.27
CA THR A 75 -7.52 9.27 21.80
C THR A 75 -7.96 10.64 21.33
N PRO A 76 -8.79 10.76 20.27
CA PRO A 76 -9.28 12.06 19.83
C PRO A 76 -10.09 12.68 20.96
N SER A 77 -9.78 13.93 21.30
CA SER A 77 -10.53 14.69 22.30
C SER A 77 -11.67 15.49 21.68
N SER A 78 -11.58 15.77 20.38
CA SER A 78 -12.59 16.45 19.57
C SER A 78 -12.53 15.99 18.10
N LEU A 79 -13.62 16.19 17.36
CA LEU A 79 -13.66 15.96 15.91
C LEU A 79 -12.83 16.98 15.13
N ASP A 80 -12.75 18.21 15.63
CA ASP A 80 -12.02 19.32 14.98
C ASP A 80 -10.56 19.42 15.45
N GLU A 81 -10.07 18.42 16.18
CA GLU A 81 -8.70 18.41 16.67
C GLU A 81 -7.72 18.27 15.50
N PRO A 82 -6.76 19.19 15.32
CA PRO A 82 -5.79 19.10 14.24
C PRO A 82 -4.94 17.83 14.40
N SER A 83 -4.82 17.03 13.33
CA SER A 83 -4.10 15.76 13.39
C SER A 83 -2.62 15.97 13.75
N SER A 84 -2.21 15.52 14.93
CA SER A 84 -0.81 15.57 15.41
C SER A 84 0.04 14.37 14.95
N GLY A 85 -0.48 13.56 14.02
CA GLY A 85 0.15 12.36 13.50
C GLY A 85 0.20 12.32 11.97
N PHE A 86 0.28 11.10 11.44
CA PHE A 86 0.14 10.89 10.00
C PHE A 86 -1.27 11.22 9.55
N SER A 87 -1.32 11.93 8.45
CA SER A 87 -2.52 12.21 7.71
C SER A 87 -2.19 12.06 6.24
N PHE A 88 -3.14 11.58 5.44
CA PHE A 88 -3.02 11.60 3.98
C PHE A 88 -2.91 13.04 3.44
N THR A 89 -3.29 14.04 4.25
CA THR A 89 -3.07 15.48 3.98
C THR A 89 -1.62 15.92 4.16
N ARG A 90 -0.76 15.11 4.81
CA ARG A 90 0.62 15.44 5.22
C ARG A 90 1.63 14.40 4.76
N VAL A 91 1.42 13.86 3.56
CA VAL A 91 2.37 12.92 2.93
C VAL A 91 3.66 13.66 2.59
N LYS A 92 4.78 13.08 3.00
CA LYS A 92 6.09 13.68 2.68
C LYS A 92 6.52 13.28 1.27
N PRO A 93 7.26 14.14 0.54
CA PRO A 93 7.65 13.82 -0.84
C PRO A 93 8.40 12.50 -1.01
N TYR A 94 9.23 12.10 -0.03
CA TYR A 94 9.95 10.83 -0.07
C TYR A 94 9.05 9.59 0.13
N GLU A 95 7.84 9.78 0.67
CA GLU A 95 6.88 8.69 0.88
C GLU A 95 6.15 8.30 -0.40
N ILE A 96 6.22 9.14 -1.45
CA ILE A 96 5.60 8.89 -2.76
C ILE A 96 6.54 8.02 -3.60
N ILE A 97 6.11 6.81 -3.93
CA ILE A 97 6.85 5.91 -4.84
C ILE A 97 6.67 6.40 -6.27
N CYS A 98 5.42 6.52 -6.71
CA CYS A 98 5.07 7.05 -8.02
C CYS A 98 3.65 7.61 -8.03
N THR A 99 3.40 8.48 -9.00
CA THR A 99 2.08 8.97 -9.38
C THR A 99 1.62 8.16 -10.58
N LEU A 100 0.45 7.53 -10.48
CA LEU A 100 -0.17 6.69 -11.50
C LEU A 100 -1.14 7.53 -12.31
N GLU A 101 -0.93 7.55 -13.63
CA GLU A 101 -1.72 8.29 -14.60
C GLU A 101 -2.08 7.36 -15.74
N GLU A 102 -3.37 7.18 -16.01
CA GLU A 102 -3.80 6.38 -17.15
C GLU A 102 -3.64 7.21 -18.43
N ALA A 103 -2.86 6.68 -19.37
CA ALA A 103 -2.78 7.20 -20.71
C ALA A 103 -4.17 7.09 -21.34
N ASP A 104 -4.67 8.21 -21.85
CA ASP A 104 -5.96 8.35 -22.52
C ASP A 104 -7.19 8.62 -21.63
N THR A 105 -7.01 8.90 -20.33
CA THR A 105 -8.09 9.41 -19.49
C THR A 105 -7.77 10.79 -18.90
N ASN A 106 -8.81 11.58 -18.63
CA ASN A 106 -8.72 12.82 -17.85
C ASN A 106 -9.04 12.56 -16.37
N GLU A 107 -8.87 11.32 -15.90
CA GLU A 107 -9.07 11.01 -14.49
C GLU A 107 -7.97 11.62 -13.63
N ASP A 108 -8.31 11.90 -12.37
CA ASP A 108 -7.32 12.41 -11.45
C ASP A 108 -6.20 11.39 -11.21
N PRO A 109 -4.94 11.83 -11.13
CA PRO A 109 -3.84 10.94 -10.83
C PRO A 109 -4.01 10.30 -9.46
N SER A 110 -3.69 9.01 -9.40
CA SER A 110 -3.57 8.27 -8.13
C SER A 110 -2.12 8.27 -7.67
N SER A 111 -1.89 8.13 -6.37
CA SER A 111 -0.54 8.06 -5.82
C SER A 111 -0.32 6.72 -5.15
N LEU A 112 0.84 6.12 -5.43
CA LEU A 112 1.32 4.97 -4.68
C LEU A 112 2.33 5.47 -3.64
N LEU A 113 2.00 5.28 -2.36
CA LEU A 113 2.84 5.66 -1.24
C LEU A 113 3.49 4.44 -0.62
N VAL A 114 4.70 4.57 -0.09
CA VAL A 114 5.22 3.54 0.81
C VAL A 114 4.44 3.55 2.12
N ASN A 115 4.13 2.37 2.67
CA ASN A 115 3.70 2.32 4.05
C ASN A 115 4.94 2.44 4.95
N VAL A 116 5.16 3.61 5.55
CA VAL A 116 6.31 3.87 6.45
C VAL A 116 6.36 2.97 7.69
N SER A 117 5.31 2.19 7.96
CA SER A 117 5.26 1.14 8.98
C SER A 117 4.86 -0.20 8.35
N PRO A 118 5.73 -0.78 7.51
CA PRO A 118 5.39 -1.89 6.63
C PRO A 118 5.16 -3.20 7.40
N PHE A 119 4.27 -4.06 6.91
CA PHE A 119 4.00 -5.37 7.51
C PHE A 119 4.86 -6.45 6.83
N THR A 120 5.02 -6.31 5.52
CA THR A 120 5.81 -7.14 4.63
C THR A 120 6.65 -6.26 3.71
N PRO A 121 7.65 -6.82 3.02
CA PRO A 121 8.30 -6.15 1.91
C PRO A 121 7.28 -5.62 0.91
N LEU A 122 7.58 -4.48 0.29
CA LEU A 122 6.75 -3.80 -0.71
C LEU A 122 5.36 -3.36 -0.21
N HIS A 123 5.12 -3.31 1.11
CA HIS A 123 3.85 -2.82 1.63
C HIS A 123 3.68 -1.32 1.30
N CYS A 124 2.72 -1.04 0.42
CA CYS A 124 2.40 0.28 -0.09
C CYS A 124 0.93 0.64 0.17
N LEU A 125 0.58 1.91 0.00
CA LEU A 125 -0.77 2.45 0.09
C LEU A 125 -1.14 3.04 -1.28
N PHE A 126 -2.27 2.61 -1.83
CA PHE A 126 -2.85 3.24 -3.00
C PHE A 126 -3.78 4.36 -2.53
N VAL A 127 -3.53 5.58 -3.00
CA VAL A 127 -4.28 6.77 -2.58
C VAL A 127 -4.83 7.50 -3.80
N PRO A 128 -6.16 7.44 -4.04
CA PRO A 128 -6.80 8.26 -5.06
C PRO A 128 -6.62 9.74 -4.71
N ASN A 129 -6.10 10.53 -5.65
CA ASN A 129 -5.83 11.97 -5.56
C ASN A 129 -5.60 12.52 -4.12
N LEU A 130 -4.32 12.72 -3.77
CA LEU A 130 -3.90 13.22 -2.46
C LEU A 130 -4.52 14.56 -2.04
N THR A 131 -4.96 15.41 -2.99
CA THR A 131 -5.51 16.74 -2.67
C THR A 131 -7.00 16.72 -2.39
N LYS A 132 -7.72 15.69 -2.84
CA LYS A 132 -9.19 15.63 -2.73
C LYS A 132 -9.71 15.10 -1.41
N LEU A 133 -8.83 14.54 -0.57
CA LEU A 133 -9.13 14.12 0.81
C LEU A 133 -10.40 13.28 0.91
N TYR A 134 -10.54 12.33 0.00
CA TYR A 134 -11.71 11.46 -0.05
C TYR A 134 -11.93 10.78 1.30
N ASN A 135 -13.19 10.75 1.73
CA ASN A 135 -13.60 9.86 2.81
C ASN A 135 -13.24 8.42 2.42
N GLN A 136 -12.88 7.59 3.39
CA GLN A 136 -12.54 6.18 3.15
C GLN A 136 -13.80 5.34 2.87
N VAL A 137 -14.42 5.62 1.73
CA VAL A 137 -15.55 4.87 1.18
C VAL A 137 -15.07 4.29 -0.14
N THR A 138 -15.17 2.97 -0.29
CA THR A 138 -14.92 2.32 -1.57
C THR A 138 -16.14 2.53 -2.46
N ASP A 139 -16.07 3.49 -3.37
CA ASP A 139 -17.09 3.64 -4.40
C ASP A 139 -16.93 2.53 -5.46
N ALA A 140 -18.04 2.00 -5.96
CA ALA A 140 -18.10 0.97 -6.99
C ALA A 140 -17.16 1.18 -8.22
N PRO A 141 -16.91 2.40 -8.74
CA PRO A 141 -15.97 2.62 -9.85
C PRO A 141 -14.49 2.40 -9.52
N HIS A 142 -14.09 2.31 -8.24
CA HIS A 142 -12.70 2.02 -7.84
C HIS A 142 -12.42 0.53 -7.62
N GLN A 143 -13.44 -0.34 -7.76
CA GLN A 143 -13.28 -1.79 -7.69
C GLN A 143 -12.49 -2.45 -8.83
N PRO A 144 -12.48 -1.98 -10.10
CA PRO A 144 -11.78 -2.71 -11.15
C PRO A 144 -10.25 -2.70 -10.97
N VAL A 145 -9.71 -1.73 -10.22
CA VAL A 145 -8.27 -1.65 -9.89
C VAL A 145 -7.89 -2.61 -8.74
N LEU A 146 -8.83 -2.99 -7.87
CA LEU A 146 -8.49 -3.66 -6.59
C LEU A 146 -9.10 -5.04 -6.36
N GLN A 147 -10.13 -5.51 -7.09
CA GLN A 147 -10.55 -6.92 -7.12
C GLN A 147 -11.81 -7.10 -7.97
N ARG A 148 -11.79 -8.03 -8.95
CA ARG A 148 -13.02 -8.75 -9.34
C ARG A 148 -13.09 -10.05 -8.54
N PRO A 149 -14.18 -10.32 -7.80
CA PRO A 149 -14.34 -11.58 -7.10
C PRO A 149 -14.47 -12.74 -8.11
N PHE A 150 -13.75 -13.83 -7.84
CA PHE A 150 -13.96 -15.12 -8.48
C PHE A 150 -15.41 -15.56 -8.23
N ARG A 151 -16.29 -15.36 -9.21
CA ARG A 151 -17.50 -16.19 -9.32
C ARG A 151 -17.05 -17.53 -9.87
N HIS A 152 -16.86 -18.50 -8.98
CA HIS A 152 -16.98 -19.91 -9.38
C HIS A 152 -18.48 -20.16 -9.56
N SER A 153 -18.90 -20.35 -10.81
CA SER A 153 -20.14 -21.03 -11.11
C SER A 153 -20.00 -22.47 -10.62
N ILE A 154 -20.96 -22.91 -9.81
CA ILE A 154 -21.34 -24.33 -9.72
C ILE A 154 -22.22 -24.62 -10.94
#